data_AF-A0A8S9YC87-F1
#
_entry.id   AF-A0A8S9YC87-F1
#
_cell.length_a   1.000
_cell.length_b   1.000
_cell.length_c   1.000
_cell.angle_alpha   90.00
_cell.angle_beta   90.00
_cell.angle_gamma   90.00
#
_symmetry.space_group_name_H-M   'P 1'
#
loop_
_entity.id
_entity.type
_entity.pdbx_description
1 polymer ?
#
loop_
_entity_poly.entity_id
_entity_poly.type
_entity_poly.pdbx_seq_one_letter_code
_entity_poly.pdbx_strand_id
1 'polypeptide(L)'
;MRKDVFDKFVLVQSQLDSTVPPEVRRYVDRKVRDGRRNGLHLDEEGRKKIEALSKEENRLCIDFMHALNEECTVLEFTRDELAGCPDDFVDSLKITPSGKLQLSLKYPHYFPASDKAQIPETRMALETAFNSRCVKENYPILKRLLEVRKEDF
;
A
#
# COMPACT_ATOMS: atom_id res chain seq x y z
N MET A 1 -16.21 -2.89 15.65
CA MET A 1 -17.26 -2.77 16.70
C MET A 1 -17.90 -4.13 16.88
N ARG A 2 -18.19 -4.59 18.10
CA ARG A 2 -18.86 -5.88 18.31
C ARG A 2 -20.36 -5.79 17.99
N LYS A 3 -20.96 -6.92 17.60
CA LYS A 3 -22.39 -7.01 17.24
C LYS A 3 -23.32 -6.58 18.38
N ASP A 4 -23.08 -7.07 19.59
CA ASP A 4 -23.85 -6.73 20.80
C ASP A 4 -23.81 -5.22 21.12
N VAL A 5 -22.67 -4.57 20.87
CA VAL A 5 -22.54 -3.11 21.04
C VAL A 5 -23.25 -2.37 19.91
N PHE A 6 -23.14 -2.85 18.67
CA PHE A 6 -23.83 -2.28 17.53
C PHE A 6 -25.36 -2.30 17.69
N ASP A 7 -25.91 -3.41 18.19
CA ASP A 7 -27.35 -3.54 18.42
C ASP A 7 -27.87 -2.52 19.45
N LYS A 8 -27.05 -2.22 20.47
CA LYS A 8 -27.34 -1.13 21.42
C LYS A 8 -27.31 0.25 20.75
N PHE A 9 -26.36 0.52 19.86
CA PHE A 9 -26.33 1.77 19.10
C PHE A 9 -27.54 1.94 18.19
N VAL A 10 -28.00 0.85 17.55
CA VAL A 10 -29.22 0.85 16.73
C VAL A 10 -30.46 1.12 17.60
N LEU A 11 -30.54 0.50 18.79
CA LEU A 11 -31.62 0.77 19.74
C LEU A 11 -31.62 2.22 20.23
N VAL A 12 -30.46 2.76 20.60
CA VAL A 12 -30.33 4.16 21.01
C VAL A 12 -30.76 5.08 19.88
N GLN A 13 -30.33 4.81 18.64
CA GLN A 13 -30.68 5.61 17.47
C GLN A 13 -32.19 5.74 17.26
N SER A 14 -32.96 4.66 17.47
CA SER A 14 -34.43 4.67 17.31
C SER A 14 -35.17 5.43 18.41
N GLN A 15 -34.49 5.72 19.53
CA GLN A 15 -35.05 6.42 20.69
C GLN A 15 -34.62 7.89 20.78
N LEU A 16 -33.78 8.39 19.85
CA LEU A 16 -33.30 9.78 19.89
C LEU A 16 -34.39 10.78 19.47
N ASP A 17 -34.79 11.66 20.38
CA ASP A 17 -35.70 12.77 20.12
C ASP A 17 -34.98 14.11 19.82
N SER A 18 -35.75 15.17 19.61
CA SER A 18 -35.23 16.52 19.31
C SER A 18 -34.54 17.22 20.49
N THR A 19 -34.56 16.64 21.69
CA THR A 19 -33.90 17.21 22.88
C THR A 19 -32.41 16.91 22.90
N VAL A 20 -31.97 15.91 22.13
CA VAL A 20 -30.58 15.48 22.08
C VAL A 20 -29.73 16.47 21.27
N PRO A 21 -28.55 16.89 21.77
CA PRO A 21 -27.65 17.78 21.04
C PRO A 21 -27.30 17.24 19.64
N PRO A 22 -27.22 18.09 18.60
CA PRO A 22 -26.94 17.66 17.24
C PRO A 22 -25.64 16.86 17.08
N GLU A 23 -24.61 17.18 17.87
CA GLU A 23 -23.34 16.46 17.86
C GLU A 23 -23.50 15.01 18.36
N VAL A 24 -24.29 14.80 19.41
CA VAL A 24 -24.56 13.47 19.97
C VAL A 24 -25.35 12.62 18.97
N ARG A 25 -26.36 13.22 18.33
CA ARG A 25 -27.10 12.56 17.23
C ARG A 25 -26.15 12.13 16.11
N ARG A 26 -25.30 13.03 15.64
CA ARG A 26 -24.30 12.75 14.60
C ARG A 26 -23.34 11.62 15.00
N TYR A 27 -22.92 11.59 16.27
CA TYR A 27 -22.04 10.53 16.77
C TYR A 27 -22.73 9.16 16.69
N VAL A 28 -23.97 9.04 17.17
CA VAL A 28 -24.75 7.80 17.12
C VAL A 28 -24.96 7.36 15.67
N ASP A 29 -25.36 8.29 14.79
CA ASP A 29 -25.55 8.01 13.36
C ASP A 29 -24.28 7.49 12.70
N ARG A 30 -23.11 8.08 13.02
CA ARG A 30 -21.82 7.58 12.54
C ARG A 30 -21.51 6.18 13.06
N LYS A 31 -21.75 5.91 14.34
CA LYS A 31 -21.51 4.57 14.92
C LYS A 31 -22.38 3.49 14.26
N VAL A 32 -23.65 3.78 14.00
CA VAL A 32 -24.53 2.86 13.27
C VAL A 32 -24.08 2.72 11.82
N ARG A 33 -23.77 3.82 11.12
CA ARG A 33 -23.28 3.78 9.74
C ARG A 33 -22.00 2.95 9.60
N ASP A 34 -21.03 3.16 10.47
CA ASP A 34 -19.76 2.44 10.44
C ASP A 34 -19.96 0.96 10.81
N GLY A 35 -20.90 0.65 11.72
CA GLY A 35 -21.31 -0.73 12.00
C GLY A 35 -21.97 -1.41 10.79
N ARG A 36 -22.80 -0.69 10.03
CA ARG A 36 -23.40 -1.20 8.79
C ARG A 36 -22.35 -1.46 7.71
N ARG A 37 -21.38 -0.55 7.55
CA ARG A 37 -20.22 -0.73 6.64
C ARG A 37 -19.38 -1.96 6.97
N ASN A 38 -19.30 -2.33 8.25
CA ASN A 38 -18.63 -3.56 8.70
C ASN A 38 -19.55 -4.80 8.66
N GLY A 39 -20.72 -4.73 8.02
CA GLY A 39 -21.64 -5.86 7.89
C GLY A 39 -22.35 -6.27 9.18
N LEU A 40 -22.29 -5.51 10.29
CA LEU A 40 -22.87 -5.93 11.57
C LEU A 40 -24.40 -6.03 11.58
N HIS A 41 -25.05 -5.50 10.55
CA HIS A 41 -26.49 -5.58 10.33
C HIS A 41 -26.91 -6.84 9.56
N LEU A 42 -25.96 -7.55 8.95
CA LEU A 42 -26.21 -8.79 8.23
C LEU A 42 -26.43 -9.95 9.20
N ASP A 43 -26.93 -11.06 8.64
CA ASP A 43 -27.02 -12.34 9.33
C ASP A 43 -25.64 -12.93 9.66
N GLU A 44 -25.61 -14.10 10.29
CA GLU A 44 -24.35 -14.74 10.67
C GLU A 44 -23.52 -15.15 9.45
N GLU A 45 -24.17 -15.63 8.39
CA GLU A 45 -23.49 -16.06 7.17
C GLU A 45 -22.81 -14.87 6.45
N GLY A 46 -23.54 -13.77 6.25
CA GLY A 46 -23.01 -12.54 5.66
C GLY A 46 -21.86 -11.95 6.48
N ARG A 47 -21.95 -11.98 7.82
CA ARG A 47 -20.86 -11.53 8.70
C ARG A 47 -19.61 -12.39 8.59
N LYS A 48 -19.76 -13.72 8.54
CA LYS A 48 -18.63 -14.65 8.35
C LYS A 48 -17.96 -14.44 6.99
N LYS A 49 -18.74 -14.18 5.94
CA LYS A 49 -18.21 -13.88 4.61
C LYS A 49 -17.38 -12.59 4.62
N ILE A 50 -17.90 -11.50 5.17
CA ILE A 50 -17.15 -10.22 5.28
C ILE A 50 -15.90 -10.39 6.13
N GLU A 51 -15.97 -11.14 7.24
CA GLU A 51 -14.80 -11.41 8.08
C GLU A 51 -13.71 -12.16 7.29
N ALA A 52 -14.08 -13.16 6.49
CA ALA A 52 -13.16 -13.90 5.65
C ALA A 52 -12.53 -13.02 4.56
N LEU A 53 -13.35 -12.23 3.85
CA LEU A 53 -12.87 -11.28 2.82
C LEU A 53 -11.93 -10.23 3.41
N SER A 54 -12.27 -9.65 4.57
CA SER A 54 -11.42 -8.66 5.23
C SER A 54 -10.09 -9.25 5.71
N LYS A 55 -10.09 -10.50 6.22
CA LYS A 55 -8.85 -11.21 6.57
C LYS A 55 -7.98 -11.43 5.33
N GLU A 56 -8.58 -11.85 4.22
CA GLU A 56 -7.87 -12.04 2.96
C GLU A 56 -7.30 -10.72 2.42
N GLU A 57 -8.11 -9.65 2.39
CA GLU A 57 -7.68 -8.31 1.98
C GLU A 57 -6.46 -7.84 2.76
N ASN A 58 -6.53 -7.92 4.10
CA ASN A 58 -5.45 -7.50 4.98
C ASN A 58 -4.16 -8.29 4.70
N ARG A 59 -4.27 -9.61 4.53
CA ARG A 59 -3.11 -10.45 4.18
C ARG A 59 -2.50 -10.04 2.83
N LEU A 60 -3.33 -9.86 1.80
CA LEU A 60 -2.87 -9.43 0.47
C LEU A 60 -2.16 -8.08 0.52
N CYS A 61 -2.67 -7.11 1.29
CA CYS A 61 -2.00 -5.82 1.48
C CYS A 61 -0.64 -5.96 2.18
N ILE A 62 -0.54 -6.80 3.21
CA ILE A 62 0.72 -7.08 3.90
C ILE A 62 1.71 -7.71 2.93
N ASP A 63 1.31 -8.74 2.20
CA ASP A 63 2.17 -9.46 1.26
C ASP A 63 2.68 -8.54 0.13
N PHE A 64 1.81 -7.68 -0.40
CA PHE A 64 2.16 -6.68 -1.41
C PHE A 64 3.26 -5.72 -0.92
N MET A 65 3.11 -5.20 0.30
CA MET A 65 4.09 -4.29 0.91
C MET A 65 5.38 -5.03 1.26
N HIS A 66 5.27 -6.24 1.78
CA HIS A 66 6.42 -7.08 2.12
C HIS A 66 7.31 -7.34 0.90
N ALA A 67 6.71 -7.68 -0.24
CA ALA A 67 7.45 -7.89 -1.49
C ALA A 67 8.28 -6.65 -1.89
N LEU A 68 7.71 -5.44 -1.79
CA LEU A 68 8.40 -4.18 -2.11
C LEU A 68 9.49 -3.81 -1.08
N ASN A 69 9.30 -4.16 0.18
CA ASN A 69 10.27 -3.88 1.23
C ASN A 69 11.51 -4.76 1.10
N GLU A 70 11.32 -6.06 0.88
CA GLU A 70 12.37 -7.07 0.70
C GLU A 70 13.05 -7.00 -0.68
N GLU A 71 12.50 -6.23 -1.62
CA GLU A 71 13.09 -5.99 -2.93
C GLU A 71 14.49 -5.35 -2.80
N CYS A 72 15.51 -6.04 -3.32
CA CYS A 72 16.92 -5.66 -3.23
C CYS A 72 17.63 -5.63 -4.60
N THR A 73 16.90 -5.34 -5.67
CA THR A 73 17.46 -5.23 -7.02
C THR A 73 18.52 -4.13 -7.04
N VAL A 74 19.64 -4.48 -7.66
CA VAL A 74 20.77 -3.58 -7.89
C VAL A 74 21.09 -3.56 -9.38
N LEU A 75 21.48 -2.38 -9.86
CA LEU A 75 21.99 -2.15 -11.19
C LEU A 75 23.44 -1.66 -11.09
N GLU A 76 24.27 -2.06 -12.05
CA GLU A 76 25.69 -1.73 -12.08
C GLU A 76 25.99 -0.77 -13.21
N PHE A 77 26.55 0.39 -12.87
CA PHE A 77 26.93 1.44 -13.82
C PHE A 77 28.39 1.83 -13.65
N THR A 78 29.03 2.27 -14.73
CA THR A 78 30.32 2.95 -14.69
C THR A 78 30.15 4.41 -14.24
N ARG A 79 31.26 5.07 -13.85
CA ARG A 79 31.24 6.49 -13.50
C ARG A 79 30.76 7.35 -14.67
N ASP A 80 31.14 6.99 -15.90
CA ASP A 80 30.74 7.70 -17.12
C ASP A 80 29.24 7.55 -17.40
N GLU A 81 28.66 6.38 -17.14
CA GLU A 81 27.21 6.15 -17.25
C GLU A 81 26.41 6.97 -16.22
N LEU A 82 27.03 7.40 -15.11
CA LEU A 82 26.45 8.27 -14.09
C LEU A 82 26.77 9.75 -14.28
N ALA A 83 27.32 10.15 -15.44
CA ALA A 83 27.65 11.55 -15.72
C ALA A 83 26.46 12.49 -15.44
N GLY A 84 26.74 13.61 -14.76
CA GLY A 84 25.74 14.59 -14.32
C GLY A 84 25.23 14.40 -12.89
N CYS A 85 25.42 13.21 -12.31
CA CYS A 85 25.18 13.01 -10.89
C CYS A 85 26.27 13.74 -10.05
N PRO A 86 25.93 14.25 -8.86
CA PRO A 86 26.90 14.84 -7.94
C PRO A 86 28.03 13.86 -7.56
N ASP A 87 29.27 14.34 -7.44
CA ASP A 87 30.42 13.48 -7.11
C ASP A 87 30.29 12.82 -5.72
N ASP A 88 29.74 13.54 -4.74
CA ASP A 88 29.47 13.00 -3.40
C ASP A 88 28.49 11.83 -3.42
N PHE A 89 27.47 11.90 -4.30
CA PHE A 89 26.56 10.79 -4.54
C PHE A 89 27.30 9.62 -5.18
N VAL A 90 28.04 9.85 -6.27
CA VAL A 90 28.76 8.80 -7.00
C VAL A 90 29.78 8.09 -6.11
N ASP A 91 30.53 8.85 -5.31
CA ASP A 91 31.57 8.34 -4.41
C ASP A 91 30.99 7.60 -3.19
N SER A 92 29.72 7.82 -2.84
CA SER A 92 29.02 7.08 -1.79
C SER A 92 28.61 5.66 -2.20
N LEU A 93 28.64 5.35 -3.50
CA LEU A 93 28.18 4.07 -4.04
C LEU A 93 29.20 2.96 -3.80
N LYS A 94 28.70 1.74 -3.60
CA LYS A 94 29.56 0.57 -3.46
C LYS A 94 30.14 0.17 -4.81
N ILE A 95 31.44 -0.08 -4.84
CA ILE A 95 32.14 -0.60 -6.01
C ILE A 95 32.05 -2.13 -6.02
N THR A 96 31.67 -2.70 -7.15
CA THR A 96 31.61 -4.15 -7.38
C THR A 96 32.98 -4.74 -7.68
N PRO A 97 33.14 -6.08 -7.60
CA PRO A 97 34.35 -6.74 -8.07
C PRO A 97 34.67 -6.46 -9.56
N SER A 98 33.67 -6.10 -10.37
CA SER A 98 33.84 -5.72 -11.77
C SER A 98 34.30 -4.26 -11.96
N GLY A 99 34.44 -3.48 -10.88
CA GLY A 99 34.83 -2.08 -10.92
C GLY A 99 33.69 -1.10 -11.23
N LYS A 100 32.44 -1.57 -11.24
CA LYS A 100 31.24 -0.75 -11.45
C LYS A 100 30.63 -0.29 -10.13
N LEU A 101 29.80 0.73 -10.18
CA LEU A 101 29.08 1.31 -9.04
C LEU A 101 27.69 0.70 -8.93
N GLN A 102 27.32 0.22 -7.75
CA GLN A 102 26.00 -0.36 -7.49
C GLN A 102 24.98 0.69 -7.11
N LEU A 103 23.90 0.79 -7.89
CA LEU A 103 22.70 1.53 -7.54
C LEU A 103 21.59 0.57 -7.16
N SER A 104 21.04 0.73 -5.96
CA SER A 104 19.79 0.08 -5.57
C SER A 104 18.59 0.85 -6.11
N LEU A 105 17.41 0.22 -6.15
CA LEU A 105 16.15 0.89 -6.47
C LEU A 105 15.51 1.63 -5.26
N LYS A 106 16.20 1.70 -4.11
CA LYS A 106 15.75 2.50 -2.98
C LYS A 106 15.86 4.00 -3.30
N TYR A 107 14.98 4.79 -2.68
CA TYR A 107 14.78 6.21 -3.01
C TYR A 107 16.06 7.07 -2.96
N PRO A 108 16.99 6.88 -1.98
CA PRO A 108 18.23 7.65 -1.95
C PRO A 108 19.16 7.42 -3.15
N HIS A 109 19.02 6.29 -3.86
CA HIS A 109 19.80 6.01 -5.07
C HIS A 109 19.02 6.33 -6.34
N TYR A 110 17.73 5.95 -6.37
CA TYR A 110 16.88 6.11 -7.55
C TYR A 110 16.67 7.58 -7.93
N PHE A 111 16.24 8.45 -7.00
CA PHE A 111 15.90 9.83 -7.35
C PHE A 111 17.10 10.66 -7.81
N PRO A 112 18.26 10.64 -7.11
CA PRO A 112 19.42 11.41 -7.57
C PRO A 112 19.89 10.98 -8.96
N ALA A 113 19.94 9.68 -9.22
CA ALA A 113 20.39 9.17 -10.50
C ALA A 113 19.37 9.40 -11.62
N SER A 114 18.08 9.20 -11.35
CA SER A 114 17.01 9.43 -12.34
C SER A 114 16.89 10.91 -12.71
N ASP A 115 17.06 11.82 -11.76
CA ASP A 115 16.87 13.26 -11.99
C ASP A 115 18.12 13.96 -12.56
N LYS A 116 19.32 13.45 -12.27
CA LYS A 116 20.59 14.14 -12.56
C LYS A 116 21.46 13.45 -13.60
N ALA A 117 21.34 12.13 -13.80
CA ALA A 117 22.13 11.46 -14.83
C ALA A 117 21.78 12.04 -16.20
N GLN A 118 22.79 12.46 -16.95
CA GLN A 118 22.66 13.03 -18.29
C GLN A 118 22.45 11.95 -19.34
N ILE A 119 23.02 10.76 -19.12
CA ILE A 119 22.94 9.62 -20.02
C ILE A 119 21.50 9.07 -20.06
N PRO A 120 20.78 9.15 -21.19
CA PRO A 120 19.39 8.69 -21.30
C PRO A 120 19.22 7.20 -21.01
N GLU A 121 20.18 6.38 -21.43
CA GLU A 121 20.16 4.93 -21.27
C GLU A 121 20.20 4.54 -19.78
N THR A 122 20.98 5.26 -18.97
CA THR A 122 21.03 5.10 -17.52
C THR A 122 19.68 5.38 -16.87
N ARG A 123 19.05 6.51 -17.23
CA ARG A 123 17.70 6.85 -16.72
C ARG A 123 16.66 5.82 -17.14
N MET A 124 16.68 5.39 -18.40
CA MET A 124 15.75 4.40 -18.93
C MET A 124 15.89 3.04 -18.23
N ALA A 125 17.12 2.60 -17.99
CA ALA A 125 17.39 1.36 -17.25
C ALA A 125 16.89 1.43 -15.80
N LEU A 126 17.17 2.55 -15.10
CA LEU A 126 16.69 2.80 -13.75
C LEU A 126 15.16 2.85 -13.66
N GLU A 127 14.51 3.58 -14.56
CA GLU A 127 13.06 3.73 -14.59
C GLU A 127 12.37 2.39 -14.88
N THR A 128 12.88 1.65 -15.86
CA THR A 128 12.36 0.32 -16.22
C THR A 128 12.47 -0.63 -15.04
N ALA A 129 13.63 -0.68 -14.37
CA ALA A 129 13.83 -1.55 -13.22
C ALA A 129 12.95 -1.13 -12.03
N PHE A 130 12.88 0.17 -11.72
CA PHE A 130 12.09 0.70 -10.60
C PHE A 130 10.59 0.44 -10.75
N ASN A 131 10.04 0.63 -11.96
CA ASN A 131 8.63 0.42 -12.25
C ASN A 131 8.27 -1.05 -12.54
N SER A 132 9.27 -1.92 -12.71
CA SER A 132 9.08 -3.36 -12.88
C SER A 132 9.34 -4.15 -11.59
N ARG A 133 9.48 -3.48 -10.44
CA ARG A 133 9.70 -4.13 -9.15
C ARG A 133 8.53 -5.02 -8.77
N CYS A 134 8.86 -6.23 -8.32
CA CYS A 134 7.92 -7.21 -7.81
C CYS A 134 6.78 -7.54 -8.77
N VAL A 135 6.93 -7.35 -10.10
CA VAL A 135 5.82 -7.59 -11.04
C VAL A 135 5.31 -9.03 -10.96
N LYS A 136 6.21 -10.01 -10.77
CA LYS A 136 5.83 -11.43 -10.69
C LYS A 136 5.05 -11.74 -9.42
N GLU A 137 5.45 -11.14 -8.31
CA GLU A 137 4.90 -11.37 -6.97
C GLU A 137 3.62 -10.54 -6.76
N ASN A 138 3.64 -9.25 -7.09
CA ASN A 138 2.60 -8.29 -6.77
C ASN A 138 1.46 -8.23 -7.78
N TYR A 139 1.68 -8.61 -9.04
CA TYR A 139 0.58 -8.67 -10.03
C TYR A 139 -0.55 -9.62 -9.61
N PRO A 140 -0.31 -10.90 -9.25
CA PRO A 140 -1.39 -11.79 -8.80
C PRO A 140 -2.05 -11.30 -7.50
N ILE A 141 -1.28 -10.71 -6.58
CA ILE A 141 -1.79 -10.12 -5.34
C ILE A 141 -2.76 -8.98 -5.64
N LEU A 142 -2.37 -8.05 -6.52
CA LEU A 142 -3.22 -6.92 -6.90
C LEU A 142 -4.50 -7.40 -7.59
N LYS A 143 -4.40 -8.38 -8.49
CA LYS A 143 -5.56 -8.96 -9.15
C LYS A 143 -6.55 -9.53 -8.13
N ARG A 144 -6.07 -10.37 -7.20
CA ARG A 144 -6.94 -10.94 -6.15
C ARG A 144 -7.49 -9.87 -5.22
N LEU A 145 -6.71 -8.86 -4.87
CA LEU A 145 -7.16 -7.73 -4.03
C LEU A 145 -8.33 -6.98 -4.67
N LEU A 146 -8.30 -6.76 -5.98
CA LEU A 146 -9.41 -6.13 -6.72
C LEU A 146 -10.67 -7.00 -6.74
N GLU A 147 -10.52 -8.32 -6.88
CA GLU A 147 -11.63 -9.27 -6.80
C GLU A 147 -12.26 -9.27 -5.41
N VAL A 148 -11.45 -9.41 -4.35
CA VAL A 148 -11.90 -9.38 -2.95
C VAL A 148 -12.67 -8.09 -2.64
N ARG A 149 -12.14 -6.94 -3.05
CA ARG A 149 -12.81 -5.64 -2.85
C ARG A 149 -14.12 -5.55 -3.61
N LYS A 150 -14.23 -6.16 -4.79
CA LYS A 150 -15.48 -6.21 -5.55
C LYS A 150 -16.52 -7.14 -4.91
N GLU A 151 -16.07 -8.20 -4.23
CA GLU A 151 -16.94 -9.15 -3.53
C GLU A 151 -17.49 -8.61 -2.18
N ASP A 152 -16.83 -7.61 -1.59
CA ASP A 152 -17.22 -6.96 -0.32
C ASP A 152 -18.30 -5.86 -0.50
N PHE A 153 -18.46 -5.33 -1.72
CA PHE A 153 -19.51 -4.36 -2.09
C PHE A 153 -20.70 -5.02 -2.78
#